data_AF-A0A6C1P784-F1
#
_entry.id   AF-A0A6C1P784-F1
#
_cell.length_a   1.000
_cell.length_b   1.000
_cell.length_c   1.000
_cell.angle_alpha   90.00
_cell.angle_beta   90.00
_cell.angle_gamma   90.00
#
_symmetry.space_group_name_H-M   'P 1'
#
loop_
_entity.id
_entity.type
_entity.pdbx_description
1 polymer ?
#
loop_
_entity_poly.entity_id
_entity_poly.type
_entity_poly.pdbx_seq_one_letter_code
_entity_poly.pdbx_strand_id
1 'polypeptide(L)'
;MKKLFTGIIVLFLASSFVGIRAQGTGSASTLITVNIVPGVGVNTISDPDFGSVARNSGVYTLHTADDSAGRFLITGAENAEIAIGFSAPSQLVGSSDQTIPFTPLLAYTDSPASGNFIEIDPYAPPHLRLVKNSTDTSTGSLYISISGSIDVGNIPDGHYTGTITL
;
A
#
# COMPACT_ATOMS: atom_id res chain seq x y z
N MET A 1 111.26 23.96 -25.93
CA MET A 1 110.57 23.61 -27.19
C MET A 1 110.02 22.19 -27.08
N LYS A 2 108.70 22.02 -27.10
CA LYS A 2 107.97 20.79 -27.46
C LYS A 2 106.50 21.17 -27.58
N LYS A 3 105.97 21.21 -28.81
CA LYS A 3 104.56 21.50 -29.11
C LYS A 3 103.80 20.17 -29.04
N LEU A 4 102.74 20.09 -28.25
CA LEU A 4 101.74 19.02 -28.35
C LEU A 4 100.46 19.63 -28.94
N PHE A 5 100.10 19.16 -30.13
CA PHE A 5 98.80 19.37 -30.75
C PHE A 5 97.85 18.31 -30.20
N THR A 6 96.78 18.75 -29.53
CA THR A 6 95.70 17.86 -29.07
C THR A 6 94.44 18.23 -29.85
N GLY A 7 94.05 17.35 -30.78
CA GLY A 7 92.81 17.49 -31.55
C GLY A 7 91.58 17.14 -30.71
N ILE A 8 90.53 17.95 -30.80
CA ILE A 8 89.23 17.69 -30.18
C ILE A 8 88.37 16.96 -31.20
N ILE A 9 87.97 15.72 -30.90
CA ILE A 9 86.94 14.99 -31.63
C ILE A 9 85.61 15.32 -30.97
N VAL A 10 84.73 16.04 -31.68
CA VAL A 10 83.37 16.33 -31.23
C VAL A 10 82.47 15.17 -31.65
N LEU A 11 82.04 14.37 -30.68
CA LEU A 11 81.11 13.26 -30.87
C LEU A 11 79.67 13.77 -30.67
N PHE A 12 78.89 13.87 -31.75
CA PHE A 12 77.46 14.19 -31.67
C PHE A 12 76.67 12.93 -31.27
N LEU A 13 76.26 12.83 -30.01
CA LEU A 13 75.23 11.87 -29.59
C LEU A 13 73.86 12.39 -30.01
N ALA A 14 73.27 11.78 -31.04
CA ALA A 14 71.86 11.95 -31.36
C ALA A 14 71.02 11.16 -30.33
N SER A 15 70.52 11.84 -29.30
CA SER A 15 69.56 11.26 -28.35
C SER A 15 68.17 11.28 -28.98
N SER A 16 67.77 10.18 -29.61
CA SER A 16 66.37 9.94 -30.00
C SER A 16 65.51 9.74 -28.75
N PHE A 17 64.75 10.76 -28.37
CA PHE A 17 63.70 10.66 -27.36
C PHE A 17 62.59 9.74 -27.88
N VAL A 18 62.60 8.47 -27.44
CA VAL A 18 61.46 7.57 -27.60
C VAL A 18 60.42 7.99 -26.56
N GLY A 19 59.45 8.81 -26.98
CA GLY A 19 58.34 9.21 -26.13
C GLY A 19 57.58 7.99 -25.66
N ILE A 20 57.69 7.66 -24.38
CA ILE A 20 56.91 6.61 -23.72
C ILE A 20 55.45 7.06 -23.75
N ARG A 21 54.64 6.47 -24.63
CA ARG A 21 53.18 6.66 -24.61
C ARG A 21 52.58 5.67 -23.63
N ALA A 22 51.90 6.16 -22.61
CA ALA A 22 51.10 5.32 -21.71
C ALA A 22 49.99 4.64 -22.53
N GLN A 23 50.17 3.36 -22.84
CA GLN A 23 49.17 2.51 -23.47
C GLN A 23 48.50 1.70 -22.36
N GLY A 24 47.34 2.17 -21.91
CA GLY A 24 46.51 1.45 -20.95
C GLY A 24 45.05 1.63 -21.33
N THR A 25 44.33 0.52 -21.44
CA THR A 25 42.87 0.53 -21.56
C THR A 25 42.28 0.67 -20.17
N GLY A 26 41.66 1.83 -19.88
CA GLY A 26 40.91 2.03 -18.65
C GLY A 26 39.47 1.56 -18.81
N SER A 27 38.97 0.76 -17.88
CA SER A 27 37.54 0.51 -17.74
C SER A 27 37.04 1.22 -16.49
N ALA A 28 35.84 1.78 -16.59
CA ALA A 28 35.09 2.33 -15.47
C ALA A 28 33.69 1.73 -15.52
N SER A 29 33.13 1.45 -14.35
CA SER A 29 31.74 0.99 -14.22
C SER A 29 30.96 1.97 -13.36
N THR A 30 29.65 2.03 -13.60
CA THR A 30 28.71 2.76 -12.76
C THR A 30 27.63 1.80 -12.30
N LEU A 31 27.17 1.97 -11.06
CA LEU A 31 26.04 1.22 -10.53
C LEU A 31 24.75 1.92 -10.91
N ILE A 32 23.80 1.18 -11.47
CA ILE A 32 22.41 1.64 -11.64
C ILE A 32 21.56 0.88 -10.64
N THR A 33 20.81 1.61 -9.82
CA THR A 33 19.90 1.04 -8.83
C THR A 33 18.48 1.54 -9.12
N VAL A 34 17.52 0.63 -9.12
CA VAL A 34 16.08 0.93 -9.18
C VAL A 34 15.41 0.26 -7.99
N ASN A 35 14.57 1.01 -7.27
CA ASN A 35 13.73 0.48 -6.21
C ASN A 35 12.31 0.32 -6.75
N ILE A 36 11.89 -0.93 -6.98
CA ILE A 36 10.51 -1.24 -7.31
C ILE A 36 9.79 -1.55 -6.00
N VAL A 37 8.83 -0.73 -5.62
CA VAL A 37 8.00 -0.93 -4.43
C VAL A 37 6.69 -1.63 -4.81
N PRO A 38 6.13 -2.50 -3.95
CA PRO A 38 4.80 -3.04 -4.16
C PRO A 38 3.77 -1.91 -4.29
N GLY A 39 2.89 -2.01 -5.29
CA GLY A 39 1.70 -1.17 -5.37
C GLY A 39 0.72 -1.48 -4.24
N VAL A 40 -0.21 -0.57 -3.97
CA VAL A 40 -1.32 -0.82 -3.04
C VAL A 40 -2.38 -1.67 -3.75
N GLY A 41 -2.74 -2.81 -3.17
CA GLY A 41 -3.81 -3.68 -3.62
C GLY A 41 -4.96 -3.70 -2.61
N VAL A 42 -6.21 -3.78 -3.10
CA VAL A 42 -7.41 -3.90 -2.27
C VAL A 42 -8.19 -5.13 -2.74
N ASN A 43 -8.50 -6.03 -1.83
CA ASN A 43 -9.29 -7.23 -2.11
C ASN A 43 -10.51 -7.29 -1.18
N THR A 44 -11.69 -7.51 -1.73
CA THR A 44 -12.89 -7.83 -0.95
C THR A 44 -12.79 -9.27 -0.45
N ILE A 45 -13.00 -9.48 0.84
CA ILE A 45 -13.01 -10.79 1.49
C ILE A 45 -14.46 -11.26 1.71
N SER A 46 -15.31 -10.37 2.22
CA SER A 46 -16.72 -10.63 2.51
C SER A 46 -17.56 -9.37 2.37
N ASP A 47 -18.83 -9.53 2.02
CA ASP A 47 -19.83 -8.47 2.04
C ASP A 47 -20.54 -8.43 3.41
N PRO A 48 -20.97 -7.26 3.89
CA PRO A 48 -21.73 -7.16 5.12
C PRO A 48 -23.14 -7.74 4.94
N ASP A 49 -23.56 -8.59 5.87
CA ASP A 49 -24.88 -9.23 5.88
C ASP A 49 -25.55 -9.09 7.25
N PHE A 50 -26.72 -8.45 7.24
CA PHE A 50 -27.59 -8.31 8.41
C PHE A 50 -28.47 -9.54 8.65
N GLY A 51 -28.51 -10.48 7.70
CA GLY A 51 -29.33 -11.68 7.76
C GLY A 51 -30.82 -11.37 7.72
N SER A 52 -31.61 -12.16 8.45
CA SER A 52 -33.05 -12.00 8.54
C SER A 52 -33.44 -11.23 9.80
N VAL A 53 -34.02 -10.04 9.62
CA VAL A 53 -34.44 -9.17 10.72
C VAL A 53 -35.96 -9.03 10.74
N ALA A 54 -36.56 -9.20 11.91
CA ALA A 54 -38.01 -9.11 12.08
C ALA A 54 -38.49 -7.65 11.96
N ARG A 55 -39.65 -7.45 11.34
CA ARG A 55 -40.28 -6.13 11.23
C ARG A 55 -40.56 -5.53 12.61
N ASN A 56 -40.43 -4.21 12.75
CA ASN A 56 -40.67 -3.46 13.99
C ASN A 56 -39.80 -3.92 15.17
N SER A 57 -38.60 -4.44 14.89
CA SER A 57 -37.63 -4.83 15.91
C SER A 57 -36.78 -3.65 16.41
N GLY A 58 -36.84 -2.50 15.73
CA GLY A 58 -36.08 -1.31 16.06
C GLY A 58 -34.66 -1.35 15.47
N VAL A 59 -33.68 -0.86 16.22
CA VAL A 59 -32.29 -0.78 15.75
C VAL A 59 -31.62 -2.15 15.85
N TYR A 60 -31.14 -2.65 14.71
CA TYR A 60 -30.30 -3.83 14.64
C TYR A 60 -28.88 -3.41 14.24
N THR A 61 -27.89 -3.89 14.98
CA THR A 61 -26.48 -3.52 14.81
C THR A 61 -25.66 -4.74 14.45
N LEU A 62 -24.89 -4.62 13.38
CA LEU A 62 -23.83 -5.52 12.99
C LEU A 62 -22.52 -4.96 13.56
N HIS A 63 -21.84 -5.73 14.40
CA HIS A 63 -20.58 -5.31 15.00
C HIS A 63 -19.39 -5.60 14.09
N THR A 64 -18.32 -4.82 14.22
CA THR A 64 -17.12 -4.92 13.37
C THR A 64 -16.37 -6.24 13.52
N ALA A 65 -16.52 -6.91 14.67
CA ALA A 65 -15.95 -8.23 14.95
C ALA A 65 -16.83 -9.39 14.48
N ASP A 66 -18.08 -9.14 14.09
CA ASP A 66 -18.99 -10.20 13.66
C ASP A 66 -18.49 -10.86 12.36
N ASP A 67 -18.79 -12.14 12.18
CA ASP A 67 -18.39 -12.89 10.97
C ASP A 67 -19.16 -12.45 9.73
N SER A 68 -20.35 -11.88 9.90
CA SER A 68 -21.14 -11.30 8.82
C SER A 68 -20.79 -9.84 8.53
N ALA A 69 -19.78 -9.26 9.19
CA ALA A 69 -19.23 -7.96 8.80
C ALA A 69 -18.54 -8.05 7.42
N GLY A 70 -18.63 -6.96 6.66
CA GLY A 70 -17.91 -6.82 5.40
C GLY A 70 -16.43 -6.63 5.67
N ARG A 71 -15.55 -7.27 4.89
CA ARG A 71 -14.10 -7.21 5.12
C ARG A 71 -13.34 -6.95 3.82
N PHE A 72 -12.37 -6.06 3.90
CA PHE A 72 -11.40 -5.79 2.84
C PHE A 72 -9.99 -6.06 3.37
N LEU A 73 -9.14 -6.62 2.51
CA LEU A 73 -7.70 -6.75 2.73
C LEU A 73 -6.98 -5.73 1.85
N ILE A 74 -6.26 -4.81 2.49
CA ILE A 74 -5.33 -3.91 1.82
C ILE A 74 -3.92 -4.48 1.95
N THR A 75 -3.20 -4.58 0.84
CA THR A 75 -1.79 -5.00 0.81
C THR A 75 -0.93 -3.96 0.11
N GLY A 76 0.37 -3.94 0.42
CA GLY A 76 1.32 -3.00 -0.18
C GLY A 76 2.69 -3.10 0.48
N ALA A 77 3.53 -2.09 0.28
CA ALA A 77 4.84 -2.07 0.93
C ALA A 77 4.72 -2.03 2.46
N GLU A 78 5.57 -2.77 3.17
CA GLU A 78 5.63 -2.73 4.63
C GLU A 78 5.87 -1.29 5.13
N ASN A 79 5.15 -0.87 6.19
CA ASN A 79 5.21 0.46 6.78
C ASN A 79 4.77 1.61 5.86
N ALA A 80 4.20 1.32 4.69
CA ALA A 80 3.58 2.34 3.85
C ALA A 80 2.38 2.96 4.56
N GLU A 81 2.29 4.28 4.48
CA GLU A 81 1.14 5.05 4.93
C GLU A 81 0.15 5.17 3.75
N ILE A 82 -1.12 4.86 4.01
CA ILE A 82 -2.19 4.88 3.03
C ILE A 82 -3.29 5.83 3.48
N ALA A 83 -3.83 6.59 2.53
CA ALA A 83 -5.08 7.30 2.69
C ALA A 83 -6.21 6.40 2.21
N ILE A 84 -7.29 6.31 2.98
CA ILE A 84 -8.45 5.48 2.65
C ILE A 84 -9.61 6.41 2.28
N GLY A 85 -10.31 6.09 1.19
CA GLY A 85 -11.61 6.67 0.89
C GLY A 85 -12.70 5.71 1.33
N PHE A 86 -13.82 6.22 1.82
CA PHE A 86 -14.98 5.37 2.13
C PHE A 86 -16.26 6.08 1.70
N SER A 87 -17.14 5.33 1.05
CA SER A 87 -18.46 5.80 0.67
C SER A 87 -19.49 4.70 0.93
N ALA A 88 -20.51 5.03 1.70
CA ALA A 88 -21.64 4.16 1.97
C ALA A 88 -22.95 4.95 1.82
N PRO A 89 -24.05 4.28 1.43
CA PRO A 89 -25.33 4.95 1.33
C PRO A 89 -25.89 5.22 2.73
N SER A 90 -26.65 6.31 2.90
CA SER A 90 -27.38 6.56 4.15
C SER A 90 -28.63 5.69 4.31
N GLN A 91 -29.00 4.96 3.26
CA GLN A 91 -30.20 4.13 3.18
C GLN A 91 -29.94 2.90 2.30
N LEU A 92 -30.46 1.74 2.69
CA LEU A 92 -30.52 0.58 1.81
C LEU A 92 -31.82 0.62 1.02
N VAL A 93 -31.79 0.17 -0.23
CA VAL A 93 -32.91 0.22 -1.17
C VAL A 93 -33.48 -1.17 -1.37
N GLY A 94 -34.79 -1.30 -1.22
CA GLY A 94 -35.55 -2.52 -1.47
C GLY A 94 -36.38 -2.42 -2.75
N SER A 95 -37.33 -3.33 -2.90
CA SER A 95 -38.26 -3.30 -4.03
C SER A 95 -39.20 -2.09 -3.97
N SER A 96 -39.63 -1.57 -5.12
CA SER A 96 -40.59 -0.45 -5.23
C SER A 96 -40.13 0.84 -4.52
N ASP A 97 -38.83 1.16 -4.60
CA ASP A 97 -38.22 2.36 -4.04
C ASP A 97 -38.37 2.50 -2.51
N GLN A 98 -38.65 1.40 -1.81
CA GLN A 98 -38.66 1.37 -0.36
C GLN A 98 -37.24 1.47 0.19
N THR A 99 -37.06 2.19 1.30
CA THR A 99 -35.74 2.42 1.88
C THR A 99 -35.73 2.13 3.37
N ILE A 100 -34.62 1.60 3.88
CA ILE A 100 -34.33 1.49 5.31
C ILE A 100 -33.09 2.32 5.66
N PRO A 101 -33.12 3.14 6.73
CA PRO A 101 -31.93 3.89 7.17
C PRO A 101 -30.76 2.97 7.49
N PHE A 102 -29.56 3.35 7.05
CA PHE A 102 -28.31 2.66 7.34
C PHE A 102 -27.28 3.64 7.89
N THR A 103 -26.69 3.30 9.02
CA THR A 103 -25.59 4.04 9.65
C THR A 103 -24.33 3.19 9.57
N PRO A 104 -23.38 3.50 8.67
CA PRO A 104 -22.17 2.71 8.53
C PRO A 104 -21.22 2.90 9.71
N LEU A 105 -20.52 1.83 10.05
CA LEU A 105 -19.36 1.83 10.93
C LEU A 105 -18.16 1.27 10.18
N LEU A 106 -16.99 1.86 10.43
CA LEU A 106 -15.74 1.49 9.80
C LEU A 106 -14.71 1.25 10.89
N ALA A 107 -13.97 0.16 10.79
CA ALA A 107 -12.87 -0.12 11.69
C ALA A 107 -11.74 -0.83 10.96
N TYR A 108 -10.54 -0.81 11.54
CA TYR A 108 -9.40 -1.52 11.00
C TYR A 108 -8.74 -2.42 12.04
N THR A 109 -8.00 -3.41 11.55
CA THR A 109 -7.15 -4.29 12.36
C THR A 109 -5.99 -4.81 11.53
N ASP A 110 -4.90 -5.18 12.19
CA ASP A 110 -3.79 -5.90 11.56
C ASP A 110 -4.06 -7.41 11.46
N SER A 111 -4.98 -7.93 12.29
CA SER A 111 -5.36 -9.34 12.32
C SER A 111 -6.82 -9.51 12.72
N PRO A 112 -7.72 -9.89 11.79
CA PRO A 112 -9.15 -10.09 12.10
C PRO A 112 -9.37 -11.23 13.10
N ALA A 113 -8.46 -12.20 13.15
CA ALA A 113 -8.51 -13.29 14.12
C ALA A 113 -8.30 -12.83 15.58
N SER A 114 -7.74 -11.63 15.78
CA SER A 114 -7.57 -11.07 17.13
C SER A 114 -8.88 -10.56 17.74
N GLY A 115 -9.88 -10.26 16.90
CA GLY A 115 -11.12 -9.59 17.32
C GLY A 115 -10.95 -8.12 17.74
N ASN A 116 -9.72 -7.59 17.73
CA ASN A 116 -9.43 -6.22 18.12
C ASN A 116 -9.53 -5.31 16.90
N PHE A 117 -10.61 -4.53 16.84
CA PHE A 117 -10.86 -3.54 15.80
C PHE A 117 -10.78 -2.14 16.38
N ILE A 118 -10.13 -1.24 15.65
CA ILE A 118 -10.06 0.18 15.99
C ILE A 118 -11.03 0.91 15.08
N GLU A 119 -12.10 1.47 15.67
CA GLU A 119 -13.09 2.26 14.95
C GLU A 119 -12.47 3.54 14.40
N ILE A 120 -12.88 3.90 13.18
CA ILE A 120 -12.48 5.11 12.48
C ILE A 120 -13.72 5.82 11.94
N ASP A 121 -13.64 7.15 11.85
CA ASP A 121 -14.71 7.94 11.26
C ASP A 121 -14.78 7.66 9.74
N PRO A 122 -15.90 7.13 9.22
CA PRO A 122 -16.05 6.85 7.79
C PRO A 122 -16.02 8.11 6.91
N TYR A 123 -16.30 9.29 7.47
CA TYR A 123 -16.33 10.57 6.74
C TYR A 123 -15.02 11.36 6.85
N ALA A 124 -14.14 10.96 7.76
CA ALA A 124 -12.82 11.54 7.96
C ALA A 124 -11.80 10.44 8.31
N PRO A 125 -11.58 9.44 7.44
CA PRO A 125 -10.70 8.32 7.74
C PRO A 125 -9.25 8.80 7.94
N PRO A 126 -8.57 8.31 8.99
CA PRO A 126 -7.17 8.65 9.21
C PRO A 126 -6.28 8.02 8.16
N HIS A 127 -5.04 8.50 8.08
CA HIS A 127 -3.99 7.75 7.40
C HIS A 127 -3.65 6.50 8.21
N LEU A 128 -3.60 5.36 7.55
CA LEU A 128 -3.30 4.08 8.19
C LEU A 128 -1.95 3.56 7.69
N ARG A 129 -1.26 2.82 8.55
CA ARG A 129 0.03 2.22 8.21
C ARG A 129 -0.12 0.72 8.01
N LEU A 130 0.37 0.22 6.88
CA LEU A 130 0.39 -1.21 6.60
C LEU A 130 1.35 -1.92 7.54
N VAL A 131 0.85 -2.92 8.27
CA VAL A 131 1.63 -3.67 9.25
C VAL A 131 2.24 -4.88 8.58
N LYS A 132 3.49 -5.19 8.94
CA LYS A 132 4.24 -6.32 8.41
C LYS A 132 3.45 -7.62 8.45
N ASN A 133 3.40 -8.32 7.32
CA ASN A 133 2.92 -9.68 7.27
C ASN A 133 4.04 -10.65 7.76
N SER A 134 3.68 -11.68 8.51
CA SER A 134 4.62 -12.56 9.21
C SER A 134 5.53 -13.39 8.29
N THR A 135 5.21 -13.50 7.00
CA THR A 135 5.88 -14.37 6.04
C THR A 135 6.77 -13.65 5.02
N ASP A 136 6.55 -12.36 4.77
CA ASP A 136 7.31 -11.55 3.79
C ASP A 136 7.70 -10.20 4.41
N THR A 137 9.00 -9.90 4.41
CA THR A 137 9.55 -8.68 5.01
C THR A 137 9.41 -7.44 4.13
N SER A 138 8.80 -7.55 2.95
CA SER A 138 8.58 -6.43 2.04
C SER A 138 7.11 -6.03 1.92
N THR A 139 6.20 -6.88 2.38
CA THR A 139 4.75 -6.69 2.21
C THR A 139 4.07 -6.45 3.56
N GLY A 140 3.33 -5.35 3.64
CA GLY A 140 2.42 -5.05 4.73
C GLY A 140 0.97 -5.35 4.36
N SER A 141 0.13 -5.55 5.37
CA SER A 141 -1.30 -5.75 5.21
C SER A 141 -2.10 -5.01 6.29
N LEU A 142 -3.34 -4.69 5.96
CA LEU A 142 -4.32 -4.14 6.87
C LEU A 142 -5.71 -4.65 6.50
N TYR A 143 -6.52 -4.98 7.49
CA TYR A 143 -7.90 -5.37 7.28
C TYR A 143 -8.82 -4.21 7.65
N ILE A 144 -9.76 -3.92 6.76
CA ILE A 144 -10.85 -2.97 7.01
C ILE A 144 -12.13 -3.77 7.21
N SER A 145 -12.79 -3.56 8.34
CA SER A 145 -14.11 -4.10 8.65
C SER A 145 -15.16 -3.02 8.48
N ILE A 146 -16.23 -3.37 7.77
CA ILE A 146 -17.38 -2.53 7.50
C ILE A 146 -18.59 -3.18 8.14
N SER A 147 -19.24 -2.44 9.01
CA SER A 147 -20.45 -2.87 9.68
C SER A 147 -21.40 -1.68 9.81
N GLY A 148 -22.37 -1.75 10.72
CA GLY A 148 -23.24 -0.62 10.98
C GLY A 148 -24.57 -1.01 11.59
N SER A 149 -25.50 -0.08 11.56
CA SER A 149 -26.84 -0.29 12.12
C SER A 149 -27.91 0.04 11.08
N ILE A 150 -29.01 -0.69 11.15
CA ILE A 150 -30.25 -0.43 10.43
C ILE A 150 -31.39 -0.21 11.42
N ASP A 151 -32.35 0.65 11.09
CA ASP A 151 -33.55 0.85 11.90
C ASP A 151 -34.77 0.20 11.23
N VAL A 152 -35.16 -0.97 11.74
CA VAL A 152 -36.29 -1.77 11.25
C VAL A 152 -37.55 -1.41 12.03
N GLY A 153 -38.06 -0.21 11.78
CA GLY A 153 -39.37 0.23 12.25
C GLY A 153 -40.51 -0.33 11.39
N ASN A 154 -41.41 0.57 10.95
CA ASN A 154 -42.52 0.23 10.05
C ASN A 154 -42.06 0.14 8.59
N ILE A 155 -41.09 -0.74 8.33
CA ILE A 155 -40.53 -1.03 7.01
C ILE A 155 -41.24 -2.26 6.43
N PRO A 156 -41.72 -2.25 5.18
CA PRO A 156 -42.36 -3.43 4.58
C PRO A 156 -41.39 -4.60 4.40
N ASP A 157 -41.90 -5.83 4.40
CA ASP A 157 -41.07 -7.01 4.21
C ASP A 157 -40.46 -6.99 2.81
N GLY A 158 -39.18 -7.33 2.71
CA GLY A 158 -38.46 -7.33 1.46
C GLY A 158 -36.95 -7.51 1.65
N HIS A 159 -36.25 -7.60 0.53
CA HIS A 159 -34.80 -7.56 0.49
C HIS A 159 -34.34 -6.12 0.26
N TYR A 160 -33.41 -5.63 1.08
CA TYR A 160 -32.83 -4.30 0.97
C TYR A 160 -31.32 -4.42 0.71
N THR A 161 -30.76 -3.62 -0.19
CA THR A 161 -29.33 -3.64 -0.52
C THR A 161 -28.75 -2.24 -0.62
N GLY A 162 -27.44 -2.15 -0.46
CA GLY A 162 -26.67 -0.94 -0.70
C GLY A 162 -25.27 -1.32 -1.16
N THR A 163 -24.61 -0.43 -1.88
CA THR A 163 -23.23 -0.64 -2.33
C THR A 163 -22.29 0.24 -1.51
N ILE A 164 -21.27 -0.36 -0.95
CA ILE A 164 -20.21 0.34 -0.21
C ILE A 164 -18.94 0.32 -1.07
N THR A 165 -18.15 1.39 -1.03
CA THR A 165 -16.91 1.53 -1.79
C THR A 165 -15.78 1.96 -0.86
N LEU A 166 -14.62 1.32 -1.03
CA LEU A 166 -13.35 1.58 -0.34
C LEU A 166 -12.27 1.93 -1.38
#